data_AF-A0A534ABT0-F1
#
_entry.id   AF-A0A534ABT0-F1
#
_cell.length_a   1.000
_cell.length_b   1.000
_cell.length_c   1.000
_cell.angle_alpha   90.00
_cell.angle_beta   90.00
_cell.angle_gamma   90.00
#
_symmetry.space_group_name_H-M   'P 1'
#
loop_
_entity.id
_entity.type
_entity.pdbx_description
1 polymer ?
#
loop_
_entity_poly.entity_id
_entity_poly.type
_entity_poly.pdbx_seq_one_letter_code
_entity_poly.pdbx_strand_id
1 'polypeptide(L)'
;IKIDLPQPTNNPPPQIDNPPEPIILSVRTGGQFLWNDETVSEEQLQQMLAVTSKKNPQPELQIQADKTAKYQLVATVLTDAKNAGMTKIGFQPARGAAQ
;
A
#
# COMPACT_ATOMS: atom_id res chain seq x y z
N ILE A 1 5.62 27.41 -41.80
CA ILE A 1 4.48 26.65 -41.23
C ILE A 1 4.84 26.39 -39.78
N LYS A 2 4.19 27.08 -38.83
CA LYS A 2 4.45 26.92 -37.40
C LYS A 2 3.60 25.76 -36.91
N ILE A 3 4.25 24.74 -36.36
CA ILE A 3 3.59 23.55 -35.80
C ILE A 3 3.27 23.90 -34.35
N ASP A 4 1.98 24.05 -34.04
CA ASP A 4 1.49 24.14 -32.67
C ASP A 4 1.47 22.71 -32.10
N LEU A 5 2.40 22.44 -31.19
CA LEU A 5 2.41 21.22 -30.38
C LEU A 5 1.45 21.44 -29.20
N PRO A 6 0.46 20.54 -28.97
CA PRO A 6 -0.42 20.67 -27.82
C PRO A 6 0.40 20.62 -26.53
N GLN A 7 0.29 21.66 -25.70
CA GLN A 7 0.93 21.68 -24.39
C GLN A 7 0.38 20.52 -23.55
N PRO A 8 1.24 19.73 -22.89
CA PRO A 8 0.79 18.75 -21.92
C PRO A 8 -0.01 19.50 -20.84
N THR A 9 -1.29 19.15 -20.69
CA THR A 9 -2.16 19.75 -19.68
C THR A 9 -1.56 19.48 -18.31
N ASN A 10 -0.90 20.50 -17.78
CA ASN A 10 -0.19 20.53 -16.52
C ASN A 10 -1.19 20.67 -15.36
N ASN A 11 -2.14 19.72 -15.25
CA ASN A 11 -3.05 19.65 -14.13
C ASN A 11 -2.56 18.52 -13.21
N PRO A 12 -1.51 18.73 -12.40
CA PRO A 12 -1.15 17.76 -11.38
C PRO A 12 -2.40 17.49 -10.51
N PRO A 13 -2.61 16.25 -10.04
CA PRO A 13 -3.68 15.95 -9.10
C PRO A 13 -3.62 16.97 -7.95
N PRO A 14 -4.78 17.44 -7.44
CA PRO A 14 -4.79 18.39 -6.33
C PRO A 14 -3.89 17.88 -5.22
N GLN A 15 -2.86 18.66 -4.88
CA GLN A 15 -1.96 18.36 -3.78
C GLN A 15 -2.79 18.39 -2.50
N ILE A 16 -3.00 17.23 -1.89
CA ILE A 16 -3.78 17.13 -0.66
C ILE A 16 -2.91 17.73 0.44
N ASP A 17 -3.34 18.85 1.02
CA ASP A 17 -2.73 19.42 2.21
C ASP A 17 -2.83 18.41 3.35
N ASN A 18 -1.67 17.87 3.77
CA ASN A 18 -1.52 16.83 4.79
C ASN A 18 -2.10 15.46 4.38
N PRO A 19 -1.43 14.70 3.49
CA PRO A 19 -1.83 13.34 3.21
C PRO A 19 -1.74 12.49 4.48
N PRO A 20 -2.64 11.51 4.66
CA PRO A 20 -2.64 10.64 5.81
C PRO A 20 -1.38 9.76 5.79
N GLU A 21 -0.88 9.42 6.97
CA GLU A 21 0.30 8.58 7.09
C GLU A 21 0.08 7.22 6.40
N PRO A 22 1.10 6.71 5.70
CA PRO A 22 1.01 5.41 5.06
C PRO A 22 0.90 4.32 6.13
N ILE A 23 0.18 3.26 5.77
CA ILE A 23 -0.01 2.09 6.62
C ILE A 23 1.01 1.04 6.21
N ILE A 24 1.79 0.53 7.16
CA ILE A 24 2.77 -0.52 6.90
C ILE A 24 2.13 -1.86 7.20
N LEU A 25 1.98 -2.68 6.16
CA LEU A 25 1.55 -4.07 6.29
C LEU A 25 2.77 -4.99 6.15
N SER A 26 3.25 -5.48 7.28
CA SER A 26 4.39 -6.38 7.34
C SER A 26 3.93 -7.83 7.25
N VAL A 27 4.53 -8.58 6.33
CA VAL A 27 4.26 -10.00 6.08
C VAL A 27 5.48 -10.81 6.53
N ARG A 28 5.36 -11.53 7.64
CA ARG A 28 6.45 -12.29 8.26
C ARG A 28 6.48 -13.74 7.83
N THR A 29 7.64 -14.38 8.02
CA THR A 29 7.89 -15.78 7.59
C THR A 29 7.02 -16.90 8.19
N GLY A 30 6.07 -16.59 9.08
CA GLY A 30 5.12 -17.57 9.65
C GLY A 30 3.69 -17.46 9.15
N GLY A 31 3.41 -16.58 8.17
CA GLY A 31 2.04 -16.20 7.81
C GLY A 31 1.42 -15.19 8.78
N GLN A 32 2.23 -14.59 9.65
CA GLN A 32 1.79 -13.52 10.55
C GLN A 32 1.79 -12.18 9.80
N PHE A 33 0.70 -11.44 9.99
CA PHE A 33 0.54 -10.09 9.47
C PHE A 33 0.71 -9.09 10.62
N LEU A 34 1.43 -8.00 10.35
CA LEU A 34 1.48 -6.86 11.25
C LEU A 34 0.97 -5.61 10.53
N TRP A 35 0.05 -4.91 11.16
CA TRP A 35 -0.48 -3.63 10.73
C TRP A 35 0.12 -2.52 11.58
N ASN A 36 0.98 -1.69 11.01
CA ASN A 36 1.72 -0.65 11.76
C ASN A 36 2.41 -1.23 13.01
N ASP A 37 3.12 -2.35 12.84
CA ASP A 37 3.81 -3.11 13.90
C ASP A 37 2.90 -3.79 14.94
N GLU A 38 1.58 -3.72 14.79
CA GLU A 38 0.63 -4.49 15.60
C GLU A 38 0.28 -5.82 14.94
N THR A 39 0.38 -6.94 15.66
CA THR A 39 0.00 -8.25 15.11
C THR A 39 -1.51 -8.32 14.90
N VAL A 40 -1.92 -8.69 13.68
CA VAL A 40 -3.34 -8.83 13.32
C VAL A 40 -3.60 -10.22 12.73
N SER A 41 -4.82 -10.73 12.96
CA SER A 41 -5.32 -11.92 12.26
C SER A 41 -5.68 -11.58 10.82
N GLU A 42 -5.85 -12.62 9.99
CA GLU A 42 -6.30 -12.45 8.60
C GLU A 42 -7.69 -11.79 8.52
N GLU A 43 -8.61 -12.17 9.40
CA GLU A 43 -9.95 -11.57 9.47
C GLU A 43 -9.87 -10.08 9.85
N GLN A 44 -9.05 -9.74 10.85
CA GLN A 44 -8.82 -8.35 11.23
C GLN A 44 -8.20 -7.55 10.08
N LEU A 45 -7.22 -8.13 9.39
CA LEU A 45 -6.59 -7.51 8.23
C LEU A 45 -7.63 -7.16 7.15
N GLN A 46 -8.52 -8.11 6.80
CA GLN A 46 -9.58 -7.86 5.82
C GLN A 46 -10.51 -6.72 6.24
N GLN A 47 -10.91 -6.68 7.52
CA GLN A 47 -11.74 -5.59 8.06
C GLN A 47 -11.00 -4.25 8.00
N MET A 48 -9.73 -4.21 8.40
CA MET A 48 -8.92 -3.00 8.38
C MET A 48 -8.69 -2.49 6.96
N LEU A 49 -8.46 -3.37 5.99
CA LEU A 49 -8.37 -3.01 4.57
C LEU A 49 -9.70 -2.41 4.07
N ALA A 50 -10.84 -3.02 4.40
CA ALA A 50 -12.16 -2.55 3.98
C ALA A 50 -12.57 -1.21 4.62
N VAL A 51 -12.14 -0.95 5.86
CA VAL A 51 -12.34 0.34 6.53
C VAL A 51 -11.41 1.39 5.93
N THR A 52 -10.15 1.03 5.71
CA THR A 52 -9.13 1.93 5.19
C THR A 52 -9.42 2.36 3.75
N SER A 53 -9.92 1.44 2.92
CA SER A 53 -10.23 1.73 1.52
C SER A 53 -11.30 2.80 1.34
N LYS A 54 -12.20 2.94 2.32
CA LYS A 54 -13.28 3.93 2.33
C LYS A 54 -12.85 5.32 2.85
N LYS A 55 -11.63 5.47 3.36
CA LYS A 55 -11.13 6.77 3.84
C LYS A 55 -10.88 7.72 2.66
N ASN A 56 -11.15 9.00 2.88
CA ASN A 56 -10.83 10.08 1.94
C ASN A 56 -10.17 11.24 2.69
N PRO A 57 -8.89 11.55 2.43
CA PRO A 57 -7.96 10.83 1.54
C PRO A 57 -7.70 9.38 1.98
N GLN A 58 -7.66 8.45 1.01
CA GLN A 58 -7.24 7.07 1.27
C GLN A 58 -5.74 7.07 1.61
N PRO A 59 -5.32 6.49 2.74
CA PRO A 59 -3.90 6.30 3.04
C PRO A 59 -3.31 5.23 2.13
N GLU A 60 -2.02 5.36 1.86
CA GLU A 60 -1.28 4.39 1.07
C GLU A 60 -0.97 3.16 1.91
N LEU A 61 -1.24 1.97 1.37
CA LEU A 61 -0.83 0.71 1.96
C LEU A 61 0.57 0.34 1.47
N GLN A 62 1.55 0.31 2.37
CA GLN A 62 2.92 -0.08 2.10
C GLN A 62 3.13 -1.53 2.54
N ILE A 63 3.21 -2.44 1.57
CA ILE A 63 3.46 -3.86 1.85
C ILE A 63 4.96 -4.06 2.05
N GLN A 64 5.33 -4.55 3.23
CA GLN A 64 6.69 -4.96 3.58
C GLN A 64 6.72 -6.46 3.78
N ALA A 65 7.49 -7.18 2.97
CA ALA A 65 7.63 -8.63 3.11
C ALA A 65 9.05 -8.98 3.56
N ASP A 66 9.20 -9.88 4.53
CA ASP A 66 10.53 -10.38 4.90
C ASP A 66 11.24 -10.99 3.69
N LYS A 67 12.58 -10.97 3.67
CA LYS A 67 13.39 -11.56 2.58
C LYS A 67 13.08 -13.03 2.31
N THR A 68 12.60 -13.72 3.34
CA THR A 68 12.23 -15.14 3.35
C THR A 68 10.73 -15.35 3.22
N ALA A 69 9.91 -14.29 3.24
CA ALA A 69 8.48 -14.39 3.04
C ALA A 69 8.20 -14.90 1.62
N LYS A 70 7.29 -15.87 1.53
CA LYS A 70 6.93 -16.46 0.24
C LYS A 70 6.29 -15.39 -0.63
N TYR A 71 6.79 -15.19 -1.84
CA TYR A 71 6.20 -14.29 -2.85
C TYR A 71 4.68 -14.51 -3.01
N GLN A 72 4.25 -15.77 -2.91
CA GLN A 72 2.83 -16.14 -2.94
C GLN A 72 1.99 -15.43 -1.87
N LEU A 73 2.50 -15.27 -0.65
CA LEU A 73 1.79 -14.60 0.44
C LEU A 73 1.64 -13.09 0.18
N VAL A 74 2.67 -12.48 -0.41
CA VAL A 74 2.62 -11.07 -0.85
C VAL A 74 1.59 -10.88 -1.96
N ALA A 75 1.54 -11.81 -2.93
CA ALA A 75 0.55 -11.78 -4.01
C ALA A 75 -0.89 -11.94 -3.48
N THR A 76 -1.11 -12.80 -2.48
CA THR A 76 -2.40 -12.94 -1.80
C THR A 76 -2.81 -11.63 -1.15
N VAL A 77 -1.94 -11.02 -0.33
CA VAL A 77 -2.21 -9.74 0.34
C VAL A 77 -2.52 -8.62 -0.67
N LEU A 78 -1.77 -8.57 -1.78
CA LEU A 78 -2.03 -7.61 -2.85
C LEU A 78 -3.43 -7.80 -3.45
N THR A 79 -3.84 -9.06 -3.65
CA THR A 79 -5.16 -9.40 -4.19
C THR A 79 -6.26 -8.99 -3.20
N ASP A 80 -6.07 -9.29 -1.91
CA ASP A 80 -7.04 -8.94 -0.86
C ASP A 80 -7.19 -7.43 -0.70
N ALA A 81 -6.08 -6.69 -0.72
CA ALA A 81 -6.09 -5.23 -0.67
C ALA A 81 -6.85 -4.63 -1.87
N LYS A 82 -6.61 -5.14 -3.08
CA LYS A 82 -7.36 -4.72 -4.28
C LYS A 82 -8.85 -5.03 -4.18
N ASN A 83 -9.20 -6.24 -3.73
CA ASN A 83 -10.60 -6.66 -3.53
C ASN A 83 -11.31 -5.79 -2.48
N ALA A 84 -10.59 -5.34 -1.46
CA ALA A 84 -11.10 -4.41 -0.45
C ALA A 84 -11.29 -2.97 -0.98
N GLY A 85 -10.80 -2.66 -2.19
CA GLY A 85 -10.88 -1.31 -2.79
C GLY A 85 -9.68 -0.41 -2.48
N MET A 86 -8.56 -0.97 -2.01
CA MET A 86 -7.32 -0.20 -1.89
C MET A 86 -6.79 0.11 -3.29
N THR A 87 -6.57 1.41 -3.53
CA THR A 87 -6.09 1.94 -4.82
C THR A 87 -4.67 2.45 -4.73
N LYS A 88 -4.25 2.90 -3.54
CA LYS A 88 -2.89 3.35 -3.24
C LYS A 88 -2.14 2.24 -2.51
N ILE A 89 -1.40 1.43 -3.27
CA ILE A 89 -0.60 0.32 -2.73
C ILE A 89 0.84 0.48 -3.21
N GLY A 90 1.77 0.56 -2.26
CA GLY A 90 3.20 0.60 -2.46
C GLY A 90 3.87 -0.66 -1.90
N PHE A 91 5.11 -0.90 -2.35
CA PHE A 91 5.94 -1.99 -1.84
C PHE A 91 7.21 -1.39 -1.25
N GLN A 92 7.51 -1.74 0.00
CA GLN A 92 8.80 -1.41 0.59
C GLN A 92 9.69 -2.64 0.55
N PRO A 93 10.94 -2.52 0.07
CA PRO A 93 11.91 -3.57 0.30
C PRO A 93 12.01 -3.78 1.82
N ALA A 94 12.07 -5.03 2.29
CA ALA A 94 12.49 -5.30 3.65
C ALA A 94 13.75 -4.46 3.89
N ARG A 95 13.71 -3.53 4.86
CA ARG A 95 14.92 -2.89 5.32
C ARG A 95 15.78 -4.02 5.88
N GLY A 96 16.68 -4.56 5.04
CA GLY A 96 17.85 -5.24 5.54
C GLY A 96 18.50 -4.22 6.46
N ALA A 97 18.78 -4.64 7.70
CA ALA A 97 19.52 -3.86 8.66
C ALA A 97 20.58 -3.04 7.91
N ALA A 98 20.46 -1.71 8.00
CA ALA A 98 21.52 -0.84 7.55
C ALA A 98 22.79 -1.34 8.24
N GLN A 99 23.80 -1.63 7.42
CA GLN A 99 25.12 -2.06 7.83
C GLN A 99 25.78 -0.97 8.69
#